data_AF-A0A7C1I9K5-F1
#
_entry.id   AF-A0A7C1I9K5-F1
#
_cell.length_a   1.000
_cell.length_b   1.000
_cell.length_c   1.000
_cell.angle_alpha   90.00
_cell.angle_beta   90.00
_cell.angle_gamma   90.00
#
_symmetry.space_group_name_H-M   'P 1'
#
loop_
_entity.id
_entity.type
_entity.pdbx_description
1 polymer ?
#
loop_
_entity_poly.entity_id
_entity_poly.type
_entity_poly.pdbx_seq_one_letter_code
_entity_poly.pdbx_strand_id
1 'polypeptide(L)'
;MLQENEVISCILTVGVVLFVLVNYRSVVRIPRSNLLLSSLLFFLLSNFFTVCEGLWLERVFNALEHLCYAVALLLLAVWCGLLYRQRESSDV
;
A
#
# COMPACT_ATOMS: atom_id res chain seq x y z
N MET A 1 -22.43 -1.61 1.88
CA MET A 1 -22.62 -2.84 2.69
C MET A 1 -21.29 -3.18 3.35
N LEU A 2 -21.18 -3.17 4.68
CA LEU A 2 -19.94 -3.59 5.36
C LEU A 2 -19.74 -5.09 5.15
N GLN A 3 -18.72 -5.47 4.37
CA GLN A 3 -18.30 -6.86 4.30
C GLN A 3 -17.30 -7.14 5.42
N GLU A 4 -17.49 -8.23 6.16
CA GLU A 4 -16.56 -8.66 7.22
C GLU A 4 -15.12 -8.76 6.70
N ASN A 5 -14.96 -9.13 5.42
CA ASN A 5 -13.68 -9.20 4.73
C ASN A 5 -12.95 -7.85 4.63
N GLU A 6 -13.67 -6.72 4.51
CA GLU A 6 -13.07 -5.38 4.41
C GLU A 6 -12.47 -4.97 5.76
N VAL A 7 -13.19 -5.25 6.85
CA VAL A 7 -12.72 -4.98 8.21
C VAL A 7 -11.50 -5.84 8.54
N ILE A 8 -11.52 -7.12 8.19
CA ILE A 8 -10.38 -8.03 8.38
C ILE A 8 -9.17 -7.55 7.55
N SER A 9 -9.37 -7.17 6.30
CA SER A 9 -8.30 -6.66 5.42
C SER A 9 -7.70 -5.37 5.96
N CYS A 10 -8.52 -4.47 6.51
CA CYS A 10 -8.07 -3.25 7.16
C CYS A 10 -7.21 -3.56 8.40
N ILE A 11 -7.66 -4.45 9.29
CA ILE A 11 -6.90 -4.86 10.49
C ILE A 11 -5.56 -5.50 10.10
N LEU A 12 -5.56 -6.40 9.12
CA LEU A 12 -4.35 -7.04 8.64
C LEU A 12 -3.38 -6.00 8.04
N THR A 13 -3.89 -5.07 7.24
CA THR A 13 -3.06 -4.03 6.63
C THR A 13 -2.46 -3.10 7.67
N VAL A 14 -3.21 -2.72 8.71
CA VAL A 14 -2.68 -1.98 9.88
C VAL A 14 -1.58 -2.78 10.57
N GLY A 15 -1.80 -4.08 10.80
CA GLY A 15 -0.80 -4.97 11.39
C GLY A 15 0.50 -5.03 10.59
N VAL A 16 0.40 -5.14 9.26
CA VAL A 16 1.56 -5.13 8.35
C VAL A 16 2.28 -3.78 8.40
N VAL A 17 1.55 -2.66 8.36
CA VAL A 17 2.15 -1.32 8.46
C VAL A 17 2.89 -1.14 9.78
N LEU A 18 2.30 -1.56 10.91
CA LEU A 18 2.95 -1.54 12.21
C LEU A 18 4.21 -2.41 12.23
N PHE A 19 4.15 -3.61 11.67
CA PHE A 19 5.30 -4.50 11.56
C PHE A 19 6.43 -3.86 10.74
N VAL A 20 6.09 -3.21 9.61
CA VAL A 20 7.03 -2.48 8.76
C VAL A 20 7.63 -1.27 9.49
N LEU A 21 6.84 -0.55 10.30
CA LEU A 21 7.33 0.57 11.11
C LEU A 21 8.27 0.11 12.24
N VAL A 22 7.95 -0.99 12.93
CA VAL A 22 8.85 -1.58 13.94
C VAL A 22 10.16 -2.03 13.29
N ASN A 23 10.10 -2.58 12.07
CA ASN A 23 11.26 -3.01 11.30
C ASN A 23 11.80 -1.94 10.35
N TYR A 24 11.45 -0.67 10.55
CA TYR A 24 11.73 0.42 9.62
C TYR A 24 13.22 0.52 9.27
N ARG A 25 14.11 0.31 10.26
CA ARG A 25 15.57 0.32 10.05
C ARG A 25 16.06 -0.72 9.05
N SER A 26 15.42 -1.89 8.99
CA SER A 26 15.72 -2.95 8.02
C SER A 26 15.13 -2.62 6.66
N VAL A 27 13.91 -2.07 6.65
CA VAL A 27 13.18 -1.71 5.42
C VAL A 27 13.86 -0.57 4.66
N VAL A 28 14.41 0.43 5.36
CA VAL A 28 15.11 1.56 4.73
C VAL A 28 16.37 1.12 3.98
N ARG A 29 16.98 -0.02 4.34
CA ARG A 29 18.13 -0.59 3.62
C ARG A 29 17.75 -1.15 2.25
N ILE A 30 16.46 -1.37 2.00
CA ILE A 30 15.97 -1.79 0.69
C ILE A 30 16.14 -0.62 -0.28
N PRO A 31 16.71 -0.85 -1.48
CA PRO A 31 16.84 0.19 -2.49
C PRO A 31 15.47 0.81 -2.82
N ARG A 32 15.44 2.14 -2.78
CA ARG A 32 14.23 2.95 -3.02
C ARG A 32 13.03 2.57 -2.13
N SER A 33 13.32 2.21 -0.88
CA SER A 33 12.35 1.93 0.19
C SER A 33 11.24 2.99 0.34
N ASN A 34 11.53 4.26 0.02
CA ASN A 34 10.52 5.33 0.01
C ASN A 34 9.32 5.04 -0.91
N LEU A 35 9.54 4.44 -2.09
CA LEU A 35 8.45 4.07 -3.02
C LEU A 35 7.62 2.91 -2.46
N LEU A 36 8.30 1.90 -1.90
CA LEU A 36 7.65 0.76 -1.27
C LEU A 36 6.80 1.21 -0.07
N LEU A 37 7.36 2.02 0.83
CA LEU A 37 6.64 2.59 1.97
C LEU A 37 5.47 3.45 1.53
N SER A 38 5.64 4.27 0.49
CA SER A 38 4.55 5.08 -0.06
C SER A 38 3.42 4.21 -0.62
N SER A 39 3.74 3.14 -1.37
CA SER A 39 2.72 2.19 -1.87
C SER A 39 1.96 1.53 -0.72
N LEU A 40 2.64 1.16 0.36
CA LEU A 40 2.02 0.56 1.53
C LEU A 40 1.08 1.52 2.26
N LEU A 41 1.47 2.80 2.37
CA LEU A 41 0.61 3.84 2.95
C LEU A 41 -0.64 4.10 2.12
N PHE A 42 -0.52 4.17 0.79
CA PHE A 42 -1.68 4.30 -0.09
C PHE A 42 -2.60 3.08 -0.03
N PHE A 43 -2.03 1.88 0.11
CA PHE A 43 -2.80 0.64 0.27
C PHE A 43 -3.56 0.61 1.61
N LEU A 44 -2.94 1.08 2.69
CA LEU A 44 -3.62 1.28 3.98
C LEU A 44 -4.76 2.29 3.86
N LEU A 45 -4.51 3.43 3.20
CA LEU A 45 -5.49 4.49 3.01
C LEU A 45 -6.68 4.00 2.18
N SER A 46 -6.43 3.17 1.16
CA SER A 46 -7.46 2.47 0.39
C SER A 46 -8.36 1.63 1.30
N ASN A 47 -7.79 0.74 2.12
CA ASN A 47 -8.56 -0.10 3.05
C ASN A 47 -9.36 0.73 4.06
N PHE A 48 -8.83 1.87 4.50
CA PHE A 48 -9.56 2.78 5.37
C PHE A 48 -10.78 3.38 4.66
N PHE A 49 -10.63 3.75 3.38
CA PHE A 49 -11.76 4.22 2.57
C PHE A 49 -12.79 3.14 2.29
N THR A 50 -12.40 1.87 2.10
CA THR A 50 -13.35 0.76 1.96
C THR A 50 -14.22 0.62 3.22
N VAL A 51 -13.60 0.67 4.41
CA VAL A 51 -14.35 0.63 5.69
C VAL A 51 -15.25 1.87 5.85
N CYS A 52 -14.78 3.05 5.45
CA CYS A 52 -15.58 4.28 5.48
C CYS A 52 -16.73 4.27 4.46
N GLU A 53 -16.55 3.67 3.28
CA GLU A 53 -17.60 3.46 2.27
C GLU A 53 -18.78 2.72 2.89
N GLY A 54 -18.48 1.67 3.66
CA GLY A 54 -19.47 0.90 4.39
C GLY A 54 -20.26 1.68 5.46
N LEU A 55 -19.80 2.89 5.83
CA LEU A 55 -20.40 3.74 6.86
C LEU A 55 -21.07 5.00 6.30
N TRP A 56 -20.54 5.64 5.25
CA TRP A 56 -21.06 6.89 4.68
C TRP A 56 -20.63 7.14 3.23
N LEU A 57 -21.43 7.91 2.48
CA LEU A 57 -21.03 8.53 1.20
C LEU A 57 -20.39 7.53 0.19
N GLU A 58 -21.04 6.38 0.00
CA GLU A 58 -20.54 5.22 -0.76
C GLU A 58 -19.80 5.61 -2.05
N ARG A 59 -20.41 6.42 -2.92
CA ARG A 59 -19.82 6.79 -4.22
C ARG A 59 -18.50 7.56 -4.13
N VAL A 60 -18.34 8.42 -3.12
CA VAL A 60 -17.12 9.23 -2.96
C VAL A 60 -16.00 8.37 -2.40
N PHE A 61 -16.28 7.60 -1.35
CA PHE A 61 -15.30 6.72 -0.73
C PHE A 61 -14.87 5.59 -1.67
N ASN A 62 -15.78 5.03 -2.45
CA ASN A 62 -15.48 4.04 -3.49
C ASN A 62 -14.51 4.59 -4.55
N ALA A 63 -14.75 5.82 -5.02
CA ALA A 63 -13.83 6.47 -5.97
C ALA A 63 -12.45 6.75 -5.35
N LEU A 64 -12.40 7.19 -4.09
CA LEU A 64 -11.16 7.44 -3.36
C LEU A 64 -10.38 6.15 -3.07
N GLU A 65 -11.08 5.08 -2.73
CA GLU A 65 -10.53 3.74 -2.56
C GLU A 65 -9.85 3.30 -3.85
N HIS A 66 -10.60 3.25 -4.96
CA HIS A 66 -10.05 2.82 -6.25
C HIS A 66 -8.86 3.68 -6.68
N LEU A 67 -8.92 5.00 -6.46
CA LEU A 67 -7.80 5.90 -6.73
C LEU A 67 -6.57 5.53 -5.88
N CYS A 68 -6.74 5.34 -4.57
CA CYS A 68 -5.65 4.98 -3.68
C CYS A 68 -5.05 3.61 -4.01
N TYR A 69 -5.90 2.64 -4.34
CA TYR A 69 -5.49 1.32 -4.75
C TYR A 69 -4.68 1.35 -6.06
N ALA A 70 -5.16 2.11 -7.05
CA ALA A 70 -4.46 2.29 -8.32
C ALA A 70 -3.09 2.96 -8.13
N VAL A 71 -3.03 4.00 -7.30
CA VAL A 71 -1.78 4.68 -6.95
C VAL A 71 -0.83 3.72 -6.22
N ALA A 72 -1.31 2.95 -5.24
CA ALA A 72 -0.50 1.96 -4.53
C ALA A 72 0.13 0.94 -5.49
N LEU A 73 -0.67 0.36 -6.40
CA LEU A 73 -0.20 -0.59 -7.41
C LEU A 73 0.81 0.04 -8.38
N LEU A 74 0.58 1.28 -8.81
CA LEU A 74 1.49 1.97 -9.72
C LEU A 74 2.84 2.24 -9.04
N LEU A 75 2.85 2.71 -7.79
CA LEU A 75 4.09 2.88 -7.04
C LEU A 75 4.83 1.55 -6.84
N LEU A 76 4.10 0.48 -6.53
CA LEU A 76 4.69 -0.86 -6.37
C LEU A 76 5.29 -1.37 -7.67
N ALA A 77 4.59 -1.21 -8.80
CA ALA A 77 5.08 -1.59 -10.11
C ALA A 77 6.33 -0.79 -10.51
N VAL A 78 6.32 0.53 -10.26
CA VAL A 78 7.49 1.39 -10.49
C VAL A 78 8.66 0.95 -9.61
N TRP A 79 8.43 0.63 -8.34
CA TRP A 79 9.46 0.12 -7.45
C TRP A 79 10.05 -1.20 -7.96
N CYS A 80 9.23 -2.16 -8.36
CA CYS A 80 9.69 -3.43 -8.95
C CYS A 80 10.52 -3.22 -10.22
N GLY A 81 10.08 -2.36 -11.14
CA GLY A 81 10.81 -2.06 -12.37
C GLY A 81 12.16 -1.38 -12.12
N LEU A 82 12.23 -0.51 -11.12
CA LEU A 82 13.48 0.13 -10.71
C LEU A 82 14.44 -0.85 -10.03
N LEU A 83 13.92 -1.75 -9.20
CA LEU A 83 14.71 -2.79 -8.55
C LEU A 83 15.33 -3.75 -9.58
N TYR A 84 14.55 -4.15 -10.58
CA TYR A 84 15.01 -5.04 -11.65
C TYR A 84 16.16 -4.40 -12.46
N ARG A 85 15.99 -3.13 -12.87
CA ARG A 85 17.03 -2.38 -13.59
C ARG A 85 18.33 -2.21 -12.79
N GLN A 86 18.22 -2.01 -11.47
CA GLN A 86 19.38 -1.82 -10.61
C GLN A 86 20.20 -3.11 -10.44
N ARG A 87 19.54 -4.27 -10.52
CA ARG A 87 20.21 -5.58 -10.51
C ARG A 87 20.97 -5.82 -11.81
N GLU A 88 20.36 -5.51 -12.95
CA GLU A 88 20.98 -5.68 -14.27
C GLU A 88 22.25 -4.82 -14.45
N SER A 89 22.29 -3.61 -13.88
CA SER A 89 23.49 -2.76 -13.89
C SER A 89 24.60 -3.17 -12.93
N SER A 90 24.34 -4.10 -12.00
CA SER A 90 25.34 -4.58 -11.02
C SER A 90 26.01 -5.89 -11.46
N ASP A 91 25.46 -6.56 -12.49
CA ASP A 91 25.97 -7.81 -13.06
C ASP A 91 26.85 -7.58 -14.33
N VAL A 92 27.20 -6.31 -14.63
CA VAL A 92 28.11 -5.89 -15.73
C VAL A 92 29.38 -5.27 -15.14
#